data_AF-A0A4R2KNC3-F1
#
_entry.id   AF-A0A4R2KNC3-F1
#
_cell.length_a   1.000
_cell.length_b   1.000
_cell.length_c   1.000
_cell.angle_alpha   90.00
_cell.angle_beta   90.00
_cell.angle_gamma   90.00
#
_symmetry.space_group_name_H-M   'P 1'
#
loop_
_entity.id
_entity.type
_entity.pdbx_description
1 polymer ?
#
loop_
_entity_poly.entity_id
_entity_poly.type
_entity_poly.pdbx_seq_one_letter_code
_entity_poly.pdbx_strand_id
1 'polypeptide(L)'
;MFRFTISYTIVALGFILFSAVGALSADIELIRGGPADRSFIVVSGEILPGDDEKFHDAAGNLETATVILESPGGNVEAGLSIAAETRMRKFSTLVTGNGGCFSICAVVWVSGTGRAMTTDAKIGVHAAYSPQAIDGLGPLMLESGMANADIGAFLNSIGLSRKAIRYFTAAGPGEINPVTPEIAQVLDIDVALITANAVITPAQRPTPRRIAHQAARISAFGNLCAGLFDLDPGSLHKRAIQVLENGHDLFGGEIFVESLPLISDAEKRRLSEIGTMSYCLETEYTLRDEGFTTEVAGPSFDCRKAVSLTEYTICSSRDLWALDRATAHLYFLLRASYDRQNRAILLKSQRAWIVERDNCGRDISCLYTRYLDRIADFGF
;
A
#
# COMPACT_ATOMS: atom_id res chain seq x y z
N MET A 1 5.09 96.55 5.76
CA MET A 1 4.05 95.61 5.28
C MET A 1 4.75 94.50 4.48
N PHE A 2 5.17 93.42 5.11
CA PHE A 2 5.67 92.21 4.44
C PHE A 2 5.00 91.02 5.14
N ARG A 3 4.17 90.29 4.40
CA ARG A 3 3.35 89.17 4.90
C ARG A 3 4.19 87.88 4.89
N PHE A 4 4.41 87.30 6.06
CA PHE A 4 4.85 85.91 6.20
C PHE A 4 3.66 84.98 5.92
N THR A 5 3.85 83.99 5.05
CA THR A 5 2.92 82.88 4.84
C THR A 5 3.51 81.63 5.47
N ILE A 6 2.81 81.07 6.46
CA ILE A 6 3.14 79.81 7.13
C ILE A 6 2.36 78.71 6.40
N SER A 7 3.06 77.79 5.74
CA SER A 7 2.46 76.57 5.18
C SER A 7 2.43 75.48 6.25
N TYR A 8 1.22 75.05 6.62
CA TYR A 8 0.99 73.86 7.44
C TYR A 8 0.94 72.62 6.55
N THR A 9 1.93 71.75 6.66
CA THR A 9 1.89 70.40 6.09
C THR A 9 1.09 69.49 7.01
N ILE A 10 -0.11 69.10 6.59
CA ILE A 10 -0.93 68.08 7.26
C ILE A 10 -0.33 66.72 6.91
N VAL A 11 0.27 66.04 7.90
CA VAL A 11 0.64 64.62 7.79
C VAL A 11 -0.61 63.79 8.06
N ALA A 12 -1.19 63.23 7.01
CA ALA A 12 -2.29 62.27 7.14
C ALA A 12 -1.73 60.95 7.67
N LEU A 13 -2.04 60.60 8.92
CA LEU A 13 -1.86 59.24 9.44
C LEU A 13 -2.85 58.33 8.70
N GLY A 14 -2.34 57.53 7.76
CA GLY A 14 -3.07 56.43 7.17
C GLY A 14 -3.33 55.35 8.20
N PHE A 15 -4.59 55.15 8.59
CA PHE A 15 -5.04 53.94 9.28
C PHE A 15 -4.88 52.76 8.30
N ILE A 16 -3.91 51.87 8.58
CA ILE A 16 -3.85 50.57 7.92
C ILE A 16 -4.97 49.72 8.52
N LEU A 17 -6.08 49.63 7.80
CA LEU A 17 -7.10 48.63 8.04
C LEU A 17 -6.50 47.26 7.73
N PHE A 18 -6.22 46.47 8.77
CA PHE A 18 -5.96 45.04 8.66
C PHE A 18 -7.28 44.37 8.26
N SER A 19 -7.50 44.18 6.96
CA SER A 19 -8.58 43.33 6.47
C SER A 19 -8.26 41.88 6.86
N ALA A 20 -9.13 41.29 7.69
CA ALA A 20 -9.10 39.88 8.03
C ALA A 20 -9.19 39.07 6.73
N VAL A 21 -8.10 38.38 6.37
CA VAL A 21 -8.11 37.38 5.31
C VAL A 21 -8.94 36.22 5.85
N GLY A 22 -10.17 36.06 5.37
CA GLY A 22 -10.98 34.90 5.68
C GLY A 22 -10.24 33.63 5.24
N ALA A 23 -10.30 32.57 6.03
CA ALA A 23 -9.76 31.28 5.66
C ALA A 23 -10.37 30.85 4.32
N LEU A 24 -9.53 30.71 3.29
CA LEU A 24 -9.93 30.20 1.98
C LEU A 24 -10.01 28.68 2.08
N SER A 25 -11.07 28.08 1.53
CA SER A 25 -11.22 26.62 1.38
C SER A 25 -10.07 26.02 0.58
N ALA A 26 -9.84 24.72 0.69
CA ALA A 26 -8.80 24.06 -0.06
C ALA A 26 -8.99 24.26 -1.57
N ASP A 27 -7.88 24.55 -2.24
CA ASP A 27 -7.78 24.53 -3.69
C ASP A 27 -7.48 23.10 -4.13
N ILE A 28 -8.31 22.58 -5.03
CA ILE A 28 -8.25 21.21 -5.51
C ILE A 28 -8.17 21.23 -7.03
N GLU A 29 -6.99 20.92 -7.56
CA GLU A 29 -6.67 21.05 -8.98
C GLU A 29 -6.33 19.70 -9.60
N LEU A 30 -6.99 19.36 -10.72
CA LEU A 30 -6.63 18.22 -11.56
C LEU A 30 -5.60 18.64 -12.63
N ILE A 31 -4.42 18.05 -12.55
CA ILE A 31 -3.37 18.18 -13.57
C ILE A 31 -3.33 16.89 -14.40
N ARG A 32 -3.68 16.98 -15.68
CA ARG A 32 -3.63 15.86 -16.63
C ARG A 32 -2.31 15.83 -17.41
N GLY A 33 -1.89 14.64 -17.84
CA GLY A 33 -0.78 14.48 -18.76
C GLY A 33 0.60 14.75 -18.17
N GLY A 34 0.80 14.44 -16.88
CA GLY A 34 2.13 14.49 -16.29
C GLY A 34 3.03 13.34 -16.75
N PRO A 35 4.23 13.16 -16.17
CA PRO A 35 5.17 12.14 -16.60
C PRO A 35 4.53 10.74 -16.67
N ALA A 36 4.73 10.06 -17.80
CA ALA A 36 4.10 8.76 -18.13
C ALA A 36 2.56 8.79 -18.21
N ASP A 37 1.98 9.92 -18.63
CA ASP A 37 0.54 10.15 -18.80
C ASP A 37 -0.28 9.96 -17.51
N ARG A 38 0.37 10.19 -16.35
CA ARG A 38 -0.27 10.10 -15.04
C ARG A 38 -1.03 11.38 -14.71
N SER A 39 -2.19 11.20 -14.06
CA SER A 39 -2.99 12.31 -13.53
C SER A 39 -2.59 12.63 -12.09
N PHE A 40 -2.58 13.90 -11.75
CA PHE A 40 -2.29 14.41 -10.41
C PHE A 40 -3.46 15.23 -9.89
N ILE A 41 -3.81 15.04 -8.62
CA ILE A 41 -4.79 15.88 -7.92
C ILE A 41 -4.01 16.61 -6.83
N VAL A 42 -3.91 17.93 -6.92
CA VAL A 42 -3.25 18.75 -5.90
C VAL A 42 -4.30 19.21 -4.91
N VAL A 43 -4.09 18.97 -3.61
CA VAL A 43 -4.94 19.46 -2.52
C VAL A 43 -4.11 20.41 -1.68
N SER A 44 -4.41 21.70 -1.77
CA SER A 44 -3.67 22.75 -1.07
C SER A 44 -4.57 23.64 -0.22
N GLY A 45 -4.08 24.09 0.93
CA GLY A 45 -4.86 24.95 1.85
C GLY A 45 -5.70 24.17 2.87
N GLU A 46 -6.50 24.90 3.67
CA GLU A 46 -7.28 24.32 4.76
C GLU A 46 -8.48 23.52 4.23
N ILE A 47 -8.63 22.27 4.69
CA ILE A 47 -9.74 21.40 4.29
C ILE A 47 -10.99 21.82 5.05
N LEU A 48 -11.98 22.34 4.34
CA LEU A 48 -13.26 22.78 4.88
C LEU A 48 -14.40 21.84 4.47
N PRO A 49 -15.57 21.88 5.15
CA PRO A 49 -16.76 21.15 4.70
C PRO A 49 -17.10 21.46 3.23
N GLY A 50 -17.35 20.43 2.42
CA GLY A 50 -17.63 20.53 0.98
C GLY A 50 -16.41 20.41 0.07
N ASP A 51 -15.18 20.42 0.61
CA ASP A 51 -13.98 20.16 -0.19
C ASP A 51 -13.87 18.70 -0.64
N ASP A 52 -14.57 17.78 0.03
CA ASP A 52 -14.70 16.40 -0.40
C ASP A 52 -15.52 16.25 -1.70
N GLU A 53 -16.56 17.07 -1.91
CA GLU A 53 -17.28 17.13 -3.18
C GLU A 53 -16.38 17.67 -4.31
N LYS A 54 -15.58 18.70 -4.03
CA LYS A 54 -14.60 19.23 -4.99
C LYS A 54 -13.55 18.17 -5.35
N PHE A 55 -13.08 17.40 -4.37
CA PHE A 55 -12.17 16.27 -4.60
C PHE A 55 -12.82 15.20 -5.48
N HIS A 56 -14.07 14.84 -5.19
CA HIS A 56 -14.84 13.90 -5.98
C HIS A 56 -14.95 14.32 -7.45
N ASP A 57 -15.30 15.59 -7.68
CA ASP A 57 -15.42 16.18 -9.02
C ASP A 57 -14.07 16.19 -9.76
N ALA A 58 -12.99 16.57 -9.08
CA ALA A 58 -11.64 16.54 -9.65
C ALA A 58 -11.18 15.11 -9.97
N ALA A 59 -11.51 14.14 -9.12
CA ALA A 59 -11.20 12.73 -9.35
C ALA A 59 -11.99 12.15 -10.53
N GLY A 60 -13.27 12.54 -10.69
CA GLY A 60 -14.13 12.13 -11.80
C GLY A 60 -14.06 10.62 -12.07
N ASN A 61 -13.69 10.25 -13.31
CA ASN A 61 -13.56 8.87 -13.77
C ASN A 61 -12.10 8.39 -13.85
N LEU A 62 -11.17 9.02 -13.13
CA LEU A 62 -9.78 8.59 -13.14
C LEU A 62 -9.65 7.19 -12.53
N GLU A 63 -9.06 6.27 -13.29
CA GLU A 63 -8.72 4.92 -12.80
C GLU A 63 -7.48 4.95 -11.91
N THR A 64 -6.53 5.85 -12.19
CA THR A 64 -5.31 6.04 -11.40
C THR A 64 -4.95 7.52 -11.30
N ALA A 65 -4.46 7.93 -10.13
CA ALA A 65 -3.95 9.27 -9.89
C ALA A 65 -2.93 9.28 -8.74
N THR A 66 -2.15 10.36 -8.67
CA THR A 66 -1.35 10.70 -7.48
C THR A 66 -1.92 11.96 -6.84
N VAL A 67 -2.30 11.88 -5.57
CA VAL A 67 -2.76 13.02 -4.78
C VAL A 67 -1.55 13.71 -4.14
N ILE A 68 -1.26 14.94 -4.56
CA ILE A 68 -0.22 15.79 -3.99
C ILE A 68 -0.84 16.62 -2.87
N LEU A 69 -0.22 16.58 -1.69
CA LEU A 69 -0.81 17.09 -0.45
C LEU A 69 0.02 18.23 0.13
N GLU A 70 -0.57 19.42 0.20
CA GLU A 70 0.03 20.66 0.71
C GLU A 70 -0.97 21.41 1.62
N SER A 71 -1.32 20.81 2.76
CA SER A 71 -2.42 21.28 3.61
C SER A 71 -2.07 21.30 5.11
N PRO A 72 -2.47 22.34 5.86
CA PRO A 72 -2.39 22.34 7.32
C PRO A 72 -3.40 21.38 7.98
N GLY A 73 -4.30 20.76 7.20
CA GLY A 73 -5.42 19.97 7.69
C GLY A 73 -6.70 20.79 7.74
N GLY A 74 -7.59 20.50 8.69
CA GLY A 74 -8.89 21.17 8.82
C GLY A 74 -9.98 20.22 9.31
N ASN A 75 -11.14 20.27 8.67
CA ASN A 75 -12.32 19.51 9.02
C ASN A 75 -12.08 17.98 8.90
N VAL A 76 -12.36 17.26 9.99
CA VAL A 76 -12.11 15.82 10.09
C VAL A 76 -13.03 15.03 9.15
N GLU A 77 -14.31 15.38 9.06
CA GLU A 77 -15.29 14.65 8.24
C GLU A 77 -14.95 14.74 6.75
N ALA A 78 -14.74 15.96 6.24
CA ALA A 78 -14.34 16.18 4.85
C ALA A 78 -13.00 15.52 4.53
N GLY A 79 -12.01 15.63 5.43
CA GLY A 79 -10.71 14.98 5.23
C GLY A 79 -10.79 13.44 5.26
N LEU A 80 -11.63 12.84 6.10
CA LEU A 80 -11.89 11.39 6.09
C LEU A 80 -12.62 10.96 4.82
N SER A 81 -13.55 11.77 4.30
CA SER A 81 -14.25 11.53 3.02
C SER A 81 -13.23 11.48 1.86
N ILE A 82 -12.34 12.48 1.76
CA ILE A 82 -11.24 12.51 0.77
C ILE A 82 -10.31 11.30 0.93
N ALA A 83 -9.95 10.97 2.17
CA ALA A 83 -9.09 9.82 2.46
C ALA A 83 -9.74 8.48 2.05
N ALA A 84 -11.03 8.32 2.33
CA ALA A 84 -11.78 7.14 1.94
C ALA A 84 -11.85 6.99 0.42
N GLU A 85 -12.16 8.07 -0.31
CA GLU A 85 -12.18 8.05 -1.77
C GLU A 85 -10.80 7.74 -2.35
N THR A 86 -9.74 8.37 -1.84
CA THR A 86 -8.34 8.11 -2.23
C THR A 86 -8.01 6.62 -2.07
N ARG A 87 -8.38 6.02 -0.94
CA ARG A 87 -8.16 4.60 -0.67
C ARG A 87 -8.96 3.69 -1.60
N MET A 88 -10.26 3.95 -1.77
CA MET A 88 -11.17 3.13 -2.58
C MET A 88 -10.74 3.11 -4.05
N ARG A 89 -10.32 4.27 -4.58
CA ARG A 89 -9.82 4.42 -5.95
C ARG A 89 -8.38 3.92 -6.15
N LYS A 90 -7.74 3.44 -5.08
CA LYS A 90 -6.33 3.00 -5.08
C LYS A 90 -5.37 4.08 -5.58
N PHE A 91 -5.66 5.35 -5.32
CA PHE A 91 -4.74 6.42 -5.67
C PHE A 91 -3.46 6.35 -4.83
N SER A 92 -2.37 6.87 -5.39
CA SER A 92 -1.13 7.11 -4.65
C SER A 92 -1.16 8.50 -4.01
N THR A 93 -0.36 8.72 -2.98
CA THR A 93 -0.24 10.01 -2.29
C THR A 93 1.21 10.48 -2.24
N LEU A 94 1.42 11.78 -2.30
CA LEU A 94 2.74 12.41 -2.26
C LEU A 94 2.70 13.68 -1.42
N VAL A 95 3.64 13.79 -0.47
CA VAL A 95 3.95 15.06 0.20
C VAL A 95 5.32 15.52 -0.25
N THR A 96 5.42 16.78 -0.69
CA THR A 96 6.69 17.40 -1.08
C THR A 96 7.21 18.33 0.03
N GLY A 97 8.39 18.94 -0.15
CA GLY A 97 8.93 19.92 0.79
C GLY A 97 8.13 21.22 0.90
N ASN A 98 7.26 21.50 -0.07
CA ASN A 98 6.43 22.70 -0.11
C ASN A 98 5.09 22.46 0.60
N GLY A 99 4.58 23.48 1.29
CA GLY A 99 3.24 23.46 1.92
C GLY A 99 3.11 22.62 3.19
N GLY A 100 3.77 21.47 3.27
CA GLY A 100 3.64 20.50 4.36
C GLY A 100 2.26 19.84 4.41
N CYS A 101 2.10 18.82 5.24
CA CYS A 101 0.86 18.06 5.37
C CYS A 101 0.61 17.70 6.83
N PHE A 102 -0.33 18.41 7.46
CA PHE A 102 -0.56 18.33 8.89
C PHE A 102 -1.97 17.87 9.24
N SER A 103 -2.13 17.29 10.43
CA SER A 103 -3.43 16.90 10.98
C SER A 103 -4.17 15.93 10.03
N ILE A 104 -5.43 16.21 9.68
CA ILE A 104 -6.22 15.36 8.78
C ILE A 104 -5.59 15.22 7.38
N CYS A 105 -4.75 16.15 6.91
CA CYS A 105 -3.99 15.95 5.67
C CYS A 105 -3.10 14.72 5.75
N ALA A 106 -2.41 14.50 6.88
CA ALA A 106 -1.54 13.34 7.06
C ALA A 106 -2.34 12.02 7.06
N VAL A 107 -3.61 12.06 7.46
CA VAL A 107 -4.56 10.94 7.35
C VAL A 107 -4.91 10.65 5.88
N VAL A 108 -5.15 11.69 5.07
CA VAL A 108 -5.30 11.55 3.62
C VAL A 108 -4.03 10.96 3.01
N TRP A 109 -2.84 11.42 3.42
CA TRP A 109 -1.56 10.87 2.92
C TRP A 109 -1.45 9.36 3.18
N VAL A 110 -1.70 8.87 4.40
CA VAL A 110 -1.59 7.43 4.67
C VAL A 110 -2.73 6.60 4.05
N SER A 111 -3.79 7.21 3.54
CA SER A 111 -4.86 6.51 2.81
C SER A 111 -4.44 5.99 1.44
N GLY A 112 -3.40 6.58 0.84
CA GLY A 112 -2.84 6.16 -0.45
C GLY A 112 -2.39 4.70 -0.43
N THR A 113 -2.59 3.99 -1.55
CA THR A 113 -2.11 2.60 -1.72
C THR A 113 -0.61 2.56 -2.02
N GLY A 114 -0.11 3.55 -2.75
CA GLY A 114 1.30 3.93 -2.79
C GLY A 114 1.49 5.24 -2.04
N ARG A 115 2.40 5.28 -1.06
CA ARG A 115 2.68 6.48 -0.27
C ARG A 115 4.08 6.95 -0.60
N ALA A 116 4.23 8.23 -0.92
CA ALA A 116 5.52 8.84 -1.19
C ALA A 116 5.72 10.10 -0.36
N MET A 117 6.98 10.41 -0.09
CA MET A 117 7.38 11.70 0.48
C MET A 117 8.78 12.08 -0.02
N THR A 118 9.04 13.38 -0.18
CA THR A 118 10.40 13.87 -0.41
C THR A 118 11.20 13.89 0.89
N THR A 119 12.53 13.95 0.81
CA THR A 119 13.40 14.00 2.00
C THR A 119 13.20 15.24 2.88
N ASP A 120 12.67 16.32 2.32
CA ASP A 120 12.37 17.59 2.97
C ASP A 120 10.88 17.78 3.29
N ALA A 121 10.05 16.77 3.02
CA ALA A 121 8.62 16.81 3.30
C ALA A 121 8.35 17.02 4.80
N LYS A 122 7.42 17.92 5.10
CA LYS A 122 6.99 18.21 6.47
C LYS A 122 5.62 17.59 6.71
N ILE A 123 5.60 16.45 7.38
CA ILE A 123 4.37 15.75 7.77
C ILE A 123 4.25 15.81 9.29
N GLY A 124 3.07 16.13 9.81
CA GLY A 124 2.86 16.18 11.25
C GLY A 124 1.45 15.78 11.67
N VAL A 125 1.34 15.11 12.81
CA VAL A 125 0.10 14.54 13.32
C VAL A 125 -0.13 14.94 14.77
N HIS A 126 -1.39 15.08 15.15
CA HIS A 126 -1.82 15.41 16.51
C HIS A 126 -3.26 14.95 16.72
N ALA A 127 -3.69 14.90 17.97
CA ALA A 127 -5.07 14.59 18.32
C ALA A 127 -6.03 15.65 17.75
N ALA A 128 -7.15 15.22 17.16
CA ALA A 128 -8.20 16.14 16.73
C ALA A 128 -8.74 16.92 17.93
N TYR A 129 -8.96 18.22 17.75
CA TYR A 129 -9.46 19.12 18.77
C TYR A 129 -10.49 20.08 18.20
N SER A 130 -11.31 20.63 19.08
CA SER A 130 -12.28 21.68 18.76
C SER A 130 -12.02 22.90 19.63
N PRO A 131 -12.08 24.12 19.06
CA PRO A 131 -12.03 25.33 19.86
C PRO A 131 -13.31 25.45 20.67
N GLN A 132 -13.19 25.60 21.98
CA GLN A 132 -14.30 25.94 22.86
C GLN A 132 -14.15 27.38 23.34
N ALA A 133 -15.17 28.20 23.06
CA ALA A 133 -15.25 29.54 23.58
C ALA A 133 -15.52 29.48 25.10
N ILE A 134 -14.70 30.19 25.86
CA ILE A 134 -14.90 30.37 27.30
C ILE A 134 -15.02 31.87 27.55
N ASP A 135 -16.12 32.29 28.15
CA ASP A 135 -16.38 33.70 28.45
C ASP A 135 -15.22 34.31 29.26
N GLY A 136 -14.64 35.41 28.74
CA GLY A 136 -13.53 36.11 29.37
C GLY A 136 -12.14 35.50 29.14
N LEU A 137 -12.01 34.42 28.37
CA LEU A 137 -10.75 33.81 27.96
C LEU A 137 -10.68 33.65 26.44
N GLY A 138 -9.47 33.48 25.90
CA GLY A 138 -9.28 33.08 24.50
C GLY A 138 -9.82 31.66 24.25
N PRO A 139 -9.97 31.24 22.97
CA PRO A 139 -10.46 29.91 22.64
C PRO A 139 -9.55 28.84 23.25
N LEU A 140 -10.14 27.93 24.04
CA LEU A 140 -9.44 26.78 24.57
C LEU A 140 -9.54 25.63 23.56
N MET A 141 -8.40 25.10 23.12
CA MET A 141 -8.39 23.95 22.23
C MET A 141 -8.56 22.68 23.08
N LEU A 142 -9.69 22.00 22.91
CA LEU A 142 -10.01 20.78 23.66
C LEU A 142 -10.03 19.59 22.70
N GLU A 143 -9.34 18.53 23.09
CA GLU A 143 -9.33 17.28 22.33
C GLU A 143 -10.75 16.74 22.14
N SER A 144 -11.06 16.31 20.92
CA SER A 144 -12.32 15.67 20.57
C SER A 144 -12.16 14.16 20.56
N GLY A 145 -12.64 13.50 21.62
CA GLY A 145 -12.62 12.03 21.70
C GLY A 145 -13.37 11.35 20.55
N MET A 146 -14.47 11.94 20.09
CA MET A 146 -15.24 11.41 18.95
C MET A 146 -14.45 11.49 17.64
N ALA A 147 -13.87 12.65 17.33
CA ALA A 147 -13.09 12.81 16.09
C ALA A 147 -11.84 11.91 16.08
N ASN A 148 -11.16 11.77 17.22
CA ASN A 148 -10.03 10.84 17.33
C ASN A 148 -10.46 9.37 17.20
N ALA A 149 -11.65 9.01 17.69
CA ALA A 149 -12.20 7.66 17.50
C ALA A 149 -12.48 7.38 16.02
N ASP A 150 -13.04 8.34 15.28
CA ASP A 150 -13.32 8.21 13.85
C ASP A 150 -12.03 8.10 13.03
N ILE A 151 -11.04 8.95 13.31
CA ILE A 151 -9.70 8.86 12.70
C ILE A 151 -9.07 7.50 13.00
N GLY A 152 -9.09 7.06 14.26
CA GLY A 152 -8.52 5.78 14.66
C GLY A 152 -9.20 4.57 13.99
N ALA A 153 -10.53 4.60 13.90
CA ALA A 153 -11.31 3.58 13.20
C ALA A 153 -10.97 3.54 11.71
N PHE A 154 -10.88 4.71 11.06
CA PHE A 154 -10.48 4.80 9.66
C PHE A 154 -9.07 4.26 9.43
N LEU A 155 -8.07 4.72 10.20
CA LEU A 155 -6.67 4.28 10.07
C LEU A 155 -6.53 2.76 10.28
N ASN A 156 -7.29 2.18 11.22
CA ASN A 156 -7.35 0.73 11.40
C ASN A 156 -7.96 0.02 10.18
N SER A 157 -9.04 0.56 9.60
CA SER A 157 -9.70 -0.04 8.43
C SER A 157 -8.79 -0.11 7.19
N ILE A 158 -7.86 0.84 7.04
CA ILE A 158 -6.88 0.85 5.95
C ILE A 158 -5.55 0.15 6.31
N GLY A 159 -5.50 -0.52 7.47
CA GLY A 159 -4.46 -1.46 7.85
C GLY A 159 -3.26 -0.88 8.60
N LEU A 160 -3.33 0.38 9.09
CA LEU A 160 -2.25 0.92 9.92
C LEU A 160 -2.09 0.13 11.23
N SER A 161 -0.86 0.08 11.73
CA SER A 161 -0.54 -0.61 12.98
C SER A 161 -1.12 0.14 14.18
N ARG A 162 -1.37 -0.56 15.30
CA ARG A 162 -1.82 0.08 16.54
C ARG A 162 -0.86 1.17 17.03
N LYS A 163 0.44 1.00 16.82
CA LYS A 163 1.46 2.02 17.16
C LYS A 163 1.34 3.25 16.27
N ALA A 164 1.09 3.09 14.96
CA ALA A 164 0.84 4.20 14.05
C ALA A 164 -0.43 4.97 14.44
N ILE A 165 -1.53 4.26 14.70
CA ILE A 165 -2.80 4.88 15.10
C ILE A 165 -2.62 5.72 16.36
N ARG A 166 -1.98 5.16 17.39
CA ARG A 166 -1.67 5.89 18.63
C ARG A 166 -0.79 7.10 18.35
N TYR A 167 0.24 6.96 17.52
CA TYR A 167 1.15 8.06 17.20
C TYR A 167 0.43 9.23 16.51
N PHE A 168 -0.52 8.92 15.61
CA PHE A 168 -1.30 9.89 14.85
C PHE A 168 -2.23 10.73 15.75
N THR A 169 -2.71 10.17 16.86
CA THR A 169 -3.70 10.83 17.73
C THR A 169 -3.16 11.14 19.13
N ALA A 170 -1.84 11.12 19.35
CA ALA A 170 -1.25 11.27 20.68
C ALA A 170 -0.84 12.70 21.06
N ALA A 171 -0.33 13.50 20.11
CA ALA A 171 0.14 14.85 20.44
C ALA A 171 -1.04 15.75 20.81
N GLY A 172 -0.88 16.54 21.88
CA GLY A 172 -1.94 17.45 22.34
C GLY A 172 -2.19 18.62 21.38
N PRO A 173 -3.23 19.44 21.61
CA PRO A 173 -3.63 20.51 20.69
C PRO A 173 -2.57 21.60 20.40
N GLY A 174 -1.55 21.72 21.26
CA GLY A 174 -0.42 22.66 21.09
C GLY A 174 0.86 21.99 20.59
N GLU A 175 0.82 20.70 20.27
CA GLU A 175 1.96 19.87 19.91
C GLU A 175 1.74 19.23 18.55
N ILE A 176 2.84 18.92 17.85
CA ILE A 176 2.81 18.20 16.59
C ILE A 176 3.87 17.12 16.63
N ASN A 177 3.46 15.87 16.44
CA ASN A 177 4.37 14.76 16.24
C ASN A 177 4.81 14.75 14.77
N PRO A 178 6.12 14.89 14.46
CA PRO A 178 6.58 14.82 13.09
C PRO A 178 6.54 13.39 12.55
N VAL A 179 6.21 13.21 11.28
CA VAL A 179 6.33 11.92 10.59
C VAL A 179 7.45 12.01 9.57
N THR A 180 8.69 11.81 10.04
CA THR A 180 9.88 11.70 9.17
C THR A 180 9.95 10.33 8.49
N PRO A 181 10.81 10.13 7.48
CA PRO A 181 11.02 8.80 6.88
C PRO A 181 11.41 7.72 7.90
N GLU A 182 12.20 8.07 8.92
CA GLU A 182 12.60 7.18 10.02
C GLU A 182 11.41 6.82 10.90
N ILE A 183 10.60 7.83 11.26
CA ILE A 183 9.41 7.63 12.09
C ILE A 183 8.37 6.78 11.34
N ALA A 184 8.12 7.07 10.06
CA ALA A 184 7.24 6.26 9.21
C ALA A 184 7.67 4.78 9.20
N GLN A 185 8.98 4.52 9.07
CA GLN A 185 9.52 3.17 9.08
C GLN A 185 9.27 2.46 10.43
N VAL A 186 9.53 3.14 11.55
CA VAL A 186 9.27 2.61 12.90
C VAL A 186 7.79 2.39 13.17
N LEU A 187 6.89 3.18 12.56
CA LEU A 187 5.44 3.05 12.69
C LEU A 187 4.82 1.97 11.78
N ASP A 188 5.64 1.25 11.01
CA ASP A 188 5.18 0.31 9.98
C ASP A 188 4.37 0.95 8.85
N ILE A 189 4.75 2.17 8.44
CA ILE A 189 4.19 2.86 7.29
C ILE A 189 5.19 2.71 6.14
N ASP A 190 4.86 1.85 5.17
CA ASP A 190 5.65 1.73 3.94
C ASP A 190 5.55 3.03 3.13
N VAL A 191 6.70 3.62 2.80
CA VAL A 191 6.82 4.89 2.07
C VAL A 191 7.93 4.80 1.02
N ALA A 192 7.65 5.28 -0.19
CA ALA A 192 8.66 5.55 -1.20
C ALA A 192 9.30 6.92 -0.93
N LEU A 193 10.60 6.94 -0.64
CA LEU A 193 11.34 8.17 -0.36
C LEU A 193 11.90 8.73 -1.66
N ILE A 194 11.46 9.93 -2.03
CA ILE A 194 11.93 10.65 -3.21
C ILE A 194 13.08 11.55 -2.79
N THR A 195 14.25 11.31 -3.39
CA THR A 195 15.46 12.13 -3.23
C THR A 195 15.73 12.90 -4.51
N ALA A 196 16.71 13.79 -4.51
CA ALA A 196 17.11 14.53 -5.71
C ALA A 196 17.50 13.63 -6.90
N ASN A 197 18.03 12.43 -6.63
CA ASN A 197 18.65 11.57 -7.66
C ASN A 197 18.05 10.16 -7.74
N ALA A 198 17.16 9.79 -6.82
CA ALA A 198 16.64 8.43 -6.73
C ALA A 198 15.30 8.35 -6.00
N VAL A 199 14.51 7.33 -6.35
CA VAL A 199 13.35 6.89 -5.58
C VAL A 199 13.74 5.63 -4.81
N ILE A 200 13.72 5.70 -3.49
CA ILE A 200 13.98 4.56 -2.60
C ILE A 200 12.63 3.92 -2.26
N THR A 201 12.41 2.68 -2.70
CA THR A 201 11.13 1.99 -2.53
C THR A 201 10.99 1.33 -1.15
N PRO A 202 9.78 0.96 -0.71
CA PRO A 202 9.59 0.15 0.50
C PRO A 202 10.31 -1.21 0.46
N ALA A 203 10.67 -1.73 -0.71
CA ALA A 203 11.50 -2.93 -0.82
C ALA A 203 12.97 -2.64 -0.46
N GLN A 204 13.47 -1.47 -0.83
CA GLN A 204 14.83 -1.02 -0.50
C GLN A 204 14.95 -0.46 0.92
N ARG A 205 13.85 0.06 1.48
CA ARG A 205 13.75 0.57 2.85
C ARG A 205 12.55 -0.05 3.57
N PRO A 206 12.63 -1.33 3.98
CA PRO A 206 11.49 -2.05 4.52
C PRO A 206 11.14 -1.62 5.96
N THR A 207 9.87 -1.73 6.32
CA THR A 207 9.39 -1.59 7.70
C THR A 207 9.59 -2.89 8.49
N PRO A 208 9.66 -2.84 9.85
CA PRO A 208 9.67 -4.05 10.67
C PRO A 208 8.50 -4.99 10.36
N ARG A 209 7.28 -4.47 10.24
CA ARG A 209 6.12 -5.29 9.84
C ARG A 209 6.30 -5.91 8.46
N ARG A 210 6.82 -5.19 7.45
CA ARG A 210 7.09 -5.74 6.11
C ARG A 210 8.07 -6.91 6.19
N ILE A 211 9.17 -6.77 6.92
CA ILE A 211 10.15 -7.86 7.15
C ILE A 211 9.48 -9.06 7.83
N ALA A 212 8.69 -8.82 8.88
CA ALA A 212 8.01 -9.88 9.62
C ALA A 212 7.01 -10.65 8.73
N HIS A 213 6.23 -9.95 7.91
CA HIS A 213 5.33 -10.54 6.90
C HIS A 213 6.10 -11.38 5.90
N GLN A 214 7.21 -10.85 5.37
CA GLN A 214 8.04 -11.56 4.39
C GLN A 214 8.62 -12.84 4.96
N ALA A 215 9.23 -12.79 6.13
CA ALA A 215 9.79 -13.97 6.78
C ALA A 215 8.74 -15.02 7.09
N ALA A 216 7.58 -14.60 7.65
CA ALA A 216 6.49 -15.50 7.97
C ALA A 216 5.93 -16.18 6.70
N ARG A 217 5.72 -15.42 5.62
CA ARG A 217 5.23 -15.93 4.34
C ARG A 217 6.23 -16.86 3.66
N ILE A 218 7.52 -16.51 3.60
CA ILE A 218 8.55 -17.38 3.02
C ILE A 218 8.63 -18.70 3.82
N SER A 219 8.57 -18.62 5.15
CA SER A 219 8.56 -19.80 6.01
C SER A 219 7.32 -20.67 5.78
N ALA A 220 6.13 -20.07 5.76
CA ALA A 220 4.88 -20.77 5.50
C ALA A 220 4.87 -21.42 4.10
N PHE A 221 5.33 -20.67 3.08
CA PHE A 221 5.48 -21.14 1.71
C PHE A 221 6.44 -22.33 1.61
N GLY A 222 7.62 -22.25 2.24
CA GLY A 222 8.57 -23.35 2.28
C GLY A 222 8.01 -24.60 2.94
N ASN A 223 7.29 -24.44 4.05
CA ASN A 223 6.75 -25.57 4.81
C ASN A 223 5.54 -26.24 4.11
N LEU A 224 4.67 -25.45 3.48
CA LEU A 224 3.38 -25.94 2.97
C LEU A 224 3.37 -26.14 1.46
N CYS A 225 4.11 -25.31 0.71
CA CYS A 225 3.95 -25.18 -0.74
C CYS A 225 5.15 -25.71 -1.52
N ALA A 226 6.32 -25.88 -0.89
CA ALA A 226 7.52 -26.33 -1.59
C ALA A 226 7.30 -27.66 -2.34
N GLY A 227 6.56 -28.61 -1.75
CA GLY A 227 6.22 -29.86 -2.42
C GLY A 227 5.40 -29.64 -3.68
N LEU A 228 4.37 -28.79 -3.62
CA LEU A 228 3.47 -28.49 -4.74
C LEU A 228 4.21 -27.88 -5.94
N PHE A 229 5.23 -27.09 -5.67
CA PHE A 229 6.05 -26.46 -6.70
C PHE A 229 7.39 -27.15 -6.89
N ASP A 230 7.62 -28.35 -6.37
CA ASP A 230 8.88 -29.10 -6.52
C ASP A 230 10.12 -28.23 -6.22
N LEU A 231 10.09 -27.57 -5.05
CA LEU A 231 11.14 -26.67 -4.54
C LEU A 231 11.87 -27.33 -3.36
N ASP A 232 13.07 -26.84 -3.02
CA ASP A 232 13.77 -27.23 -1.80
C ASP A 232 13.25 -26.44 -0.59
N PRO A 233 12.51 -27.07 0.35
CA PRO A 233 12.05 -26.37 1.56
C PRO A 233 13.21 -25.88 2.44
N GLY A 234 14.38 -26.53 2.38
CA GLY A 234 15.56 -26.13 3.15
C GLY A 234 16.12 -24.78 2.72
N SER A 235 16.19 -24.51 1.42
CA SER A 235 16.57 -23.20 0.86
C SER A 235 15.62 -22.09 1.29
N LEU A 236 14.31 -22.34 1.17
CA LEU A 236 13.26 -21.38 1.55
C LEU A 236 13.31 -21.05 3.05
N HIS A 237 13.49 -22.06 3.90
CA HIS A 237 13.62 -21.87 5.35
C HIS A 237 14.85 -21.03 5.71
N LYS A 238 16.02 -21.32 5.13
CA LYS A 238 17.23 -20.51 5.33
C LYS A 238 17.03 -19.06 4.89
N ARG A 239 16.31 -18.82 3.79
CA ARG A 239 16.01 -17.46 3.34
C ARG A 239 15.07 -16.73 4.31
N ALA A 240 14.07 -17.39 4.86
CA ALA A 240 13.21 -16.81 5.89
C ALA A 240 14.00 -16.38 7.14
N ILE A 241 14.95 -17.22 7.58
CA ILE A 241 15.87 -16.89 8.68
C ILE A 241 16.71 -15.66 8.32
N GLN A 242 17.34 -15.63 7.15
CA GLN A 242 18.18 -14.50 6.72
C GLN A 242 17.40 -13.17 6.69
N VAL A 243 16.14 -13.20 6.24
CA VAL A 243 15.27 -12.01 6.25
C VAL A 243 15.06 -11.50 7.67
N LEU A 244 14.85 -12.38 8.65
CA LEU A 244 14.71 -11.99 10.06
C LEU A 244 16.01 -11.51 10.67
N GLU A 245 17.13 -12.19 10.40
CA GLU A 245 18.45 -11.78 10.87
C GLU A 245 18.80 -10.37 10.37
N ASN A 246 18.60 -10.09 9.08
CA ASN A 246 18.77 -8.76 8.52
C ASN A 246 17.83 -7.73 9.19
N GLY A 247 16.61 -8.14 9.52
CA GLY A 247 15.67 -7.30 10.27
C GLY A 247 16.15 -6.99 11.69
N HIS A 248 16.68 -7.99 12.39
CA HIS A 248 17.25 -7.83 13.73
C HIS A 248 18.45 -6.87 13.71
N ASP A 249 19.29 -6.96 12.69
CA ASP A 249 20.44 -6.04 12.53
C ASP A 249 19.99 -4.60 12.30
N LEU A 250 18.87 -4.39 11.59
CA LEU A 250 18.35 -3.06 11.27
C LEU A 250 17.57 -2.41 12.43
N PHE A 251 16.81 -3.19 13.21
CA PHE A 251 15.83 -2.65 14.16
C PHE A 251 15.93 -3.22 15.58
N GLY A 252 16.82 -4.19 15.82
CA GLY A 252 16.84 -5.00 17.03
C GLY A 252 15.80 -6.13 17.00
N GLY A 253 16.05 -7.22 17.73
CA GLY A 253 15.14 -8.38 17.76
C GLY A 253 13.82 -8.14 18.48
N GLU A 254 13.82 -7.29 19.51
CA GLU A 254 12.65 -7.02 20.37
C GLU A 254 11.44 -6.49 19.58
N ILE A 255 11.66 -5.71 18.52
CA ILE A 255 10.57 -5.12 17.72
C ILE A 255 9.72 -6.17 16.98
N PHE A 256 10.27 -7.37 16.78
CA PHE A 256 9.61 -8.47 16.06
C PHE A 256 8.82 -9.41 16.98
N VAL A 257 9.07 -9.36 18.29
CA VAL A 257 8.47 -10.26 19.29
C VAL A 257 6.94 -10.19 19.29
N GLU A 258 6.39 -8.98 19.16
CA GLU A 258 4.93 -8.80 19.13
C GLU A 258 4.30 -9.07 17.76
N SER A 259 5.03 -8.82 16.67
CA SER A 259 4.46 -8.85 15.31
C SER A 259 4.48 -10.25 14.70
N LEU A 260 5.53 -11.04 14.91
CA LEU A 260 5.66 -12.37 14.29
C LEU A 260 4.54 -13.34 14.66
N PRO A 261 4.10 -13.48 15.93
CA PRO A 261 2.99 -14.37 16.28
C PRO A 261 1.68 -13.95 15.60
N LEU A 262 1.36 -12.65 15.63
CA LEU A 262 0.14 -12.10 15.03
C LEU A 262 0.08 -12.35 13.53
N ILE A 263 1.22 -12.18 12.85
CA ILE A 263 1.36 -12.41 11.40
C ILE A 263 1.26 -13.90 11.10
N SER A 264 1.97 -14.74 11.85
CA SER A 264 1.91 -16.20 11.68
C SER A 264 0.49 -16.74 11.84
N ASP A 265 -0.28 -16.19 12.79
CA ASP A 265 -1.68 -16.56 12.97
C ASP A 265 -2.58 -16.02 11.85
N ALA A 266 -2.25 -14.86 11.26
CA ALA A 266 -2.93 -14.37 10.07
C ALA A 266 -2.72 -15.29 8.85
N GLU A 267 -1.48 -15.76 8.64
CA GLU A 267 -1.16 -16.72 7.58
C GLU A 267 -1.90 -18.05 7.78
N LYS A 268 -1.95 -18.56 9.02
CA LYS A 268 -2.75 -19.77 9.34
C LYS A 268 -4.25 -19.58 9.09
N ARG A 269 -4.81 -18.43 9.47
CA ARG A 269 -6.22 -18.11 9.19
C ARG A 269 -6.48 -18.06 7.69
N ARG A 270 -5.63 -17.36 6.95
CA ARG A 270 -5.73 -17.28 5.48
C ARG A 270 -5.72 -18.66 4.86
N LEU A 271 -4.77 -19.52 5.25
CA LEU A 271 -4.70 -20.91 4.81
C LEU A 271 -6.01 -21.67 5.07
N SER A 272 -6.58 -21.55 6.28
CA SER A 272 -7.84 -22.21 6.64
C SER A 272 -9.05 -21.68 5.86
N GLU A 273 -9.04 -20.40 5.48
CA GLU A 273 -10.13 -19.76 4.75
C GLU A 273 -10.17 -20.16 3.27
N ILE A 274 -9.01 -20.22 2.60
CA ILE A 274 -8.94 -20.41 1.13
C ILE A 274 -8.44 -21.78 0.70
N GLY A 275 -7.96 -22.60 1.64
CA GLY A 275 -7.39 -23.92 1.38
C GLY A 275 -5.94 -23.86 0.87
N THR A 276 -5.24 -25.00 0.96
CA THR A 276 -3.80 -25.10 0.67
C THR A 276 -3.43 -24.69 -0.76
N MET A 277 -4.22 -25.11 -1.75
CA MET A 277 -3.93 -24.83 -3.16
C MET A 277 -3.96 -23.33 -3.47
N SER A 278 -5.10 -22.68 -3.18
CA SER A 278 -5.26 -21.24 -3.34
C SER A 278 -4.23 -20.46 -2.53
N TYR A 279 -3.97 -20.88 -1.29
CA TYR A 279 -2.95 -20.26 -0.44
C TYR A 279 -1.56 -20.32 -1.07
N CYS A 280 -1.16 -21.47 -1.62
CA CYS A 280 0.16 -21.62 -2.22
C CYS A 280 0.34 -20.78 -3.50
N LEU A 281 -0.68 -20.74 -4.37
CA LEU A 281 -0.65 -19.91 -5.58
C LEU A 281 -0.66 -18.41 -5.24
N GLU A 282 -1.52 -17.99 -4.31
CA GLU A 282 -1.60 -16.59 -3.86
C GLU A 282 -0.31 -16.13 -3.18
N THR A 283 0.29 -16.99 -2.35
CA THR A 283 1.54 -16.69 -1.63
C THR A 283 2.72 -16.61 -2.60
N GLU A 284 2.81 -17.50 -3.59
CA GLU A 284 3.83 -17.41 -4.64
C GLU A 284 3.75 -16.07 -5.37
N TYR A 285 2.54 -15.74 -5.85
CA TYR A 285 2.29 -14.49 -6.56
C TYR A 285 2.67 -13.28 -5.70
N THR A 286 2.22 -13.25 -4.44
CA THR A 286 2.45 -12.14 -3.51
C THR A 286 3.94 -11.95 -3.23
N LEU A 287 4.68 -13.04 -2.94
CA LEU A 287 6.11 -12.97 -2.72
C LEU A 287 6.82 -12.42 -3.97
N ARG A 288 6.45 -12.89 -5.16
CA ARG A 288 7.03 -12.42 -6.42
C ARG A 288 6.71 -10.95 -6.73
N ASP A 289 5.47 -10.53 -6.53
CA ASP A 289 5.00 -9.15 -6.73
C ASP A 289 5.71 -8.18 -5.77
N GLU A 290 5.98 -8.62 -4.54
CA GLU A 290 6.76 -7.88 -3.57
C GLU A 290 8.28 -7.86 -3.86
N GLY A 291 8.73 -8.51 -4.94
CA GLY A 291 10.11 -8.53 -5.42
C GLY A 291 10.95 -9.69 -4.91
N PHE A 292 10.36 -10.69 -4.27
CA PHE A 292 11.06 -11.87 -3.77
C PHE A 292 11.17 -12.97 -4.83
N THR A 293 12.29 -13.68 -4.79
CA THR A 293 12.46 -14.91 -5.58
C THR A 293 11.81 -16.07 -4.80
N THR A 294 10.81 -16.72 -5.39
CA THR A 294 10.14 -17.90 -4.81
C THR A 294 10.84 -19.21 -5.18
N GLU A 295 11.96 -19.15 -5.91
CA GLU A 295 12.65 -20.29 -6.56
C GLU A 295 11.86 -21.01 -7.65
N VAL A 296 10.61 -20.58 -7.89
CA VAL A 296 9.88 -20.91 -9.11
C VAL A 296 10.53 -20.18 -10.29
N ALA A 297 11.55 -20.81 -10.88
CA ALA A 297 12.38 -20.22 -11.94
C ALA A 297 11.93 -20.58 -13.37
N GLY A 298 10.82 -21.31 -13.51
CA GLY A 298 10.28 -21.78 -14.78
C GLY A 298 9.11 -22.74 -14.57
N PRO A 299 8.48 -23.23 -15.65
CA PRO A 299 7.45 -24.27 -15.57
C PRO A 299 8.03 -25.63 -15.15
N SER A 300 7.20 -26.66 -15.11
CA SER A 300 7.59 -28.04 -14.77
C SER A 300 8.42 -28.75 -15.86
N PHE A 301 8.61 -28.13 -17.02
CA PHE A 301 9.32 -28.70 -18.17
C PHE A 301 10.49 -27.81 -18.65
N ASP A 302 11.42 -28.40 -19.39
CA ASP A 302 12.60 -27.68 -19.93
C ASP A 302 12.19 -26.79 -21.11
N CYS A 303 12.20 -25.48 -20.89
CA CYS A 303 11.86 -24.48 -21.91
C CYS A 303 12.72 -24.53 -23.18
N ARG A 304 13.91 -25.13 -23.14
CA ARG A 304 14.74 -25.33 -24.35
C ARG A 304 14.18 -26.41 -25.27
N LYS A 305 13.26 -27.23 -24.77
CA LYS A 305 12.58 -28.32 -25.50
C LYS A 305 11.14 -27.95 -25.88
N ALA A 306 10.72 -26.71 -25.63
CA ALA A 306 9.41 -26.22 -26.05
C ALA A 306 9.29 -26.29 -27.58
N VAL A 307 8.14 -26.79 -28.04
CA VAL A 307 7.81 -26.98 -29.46
C VAL A 307 6.50 -26.29 -29.85
N SER A 308 5.56 -26.11 -28.92
CA SER A 308 4.28 -25.46 -29.21
C SER A 308 4.30 -23.96 -28.90
N LEU A 309 3.43 -23.18 -29.57
CA LEU A 309 3.23 -21.76 -29.26
C LEU A 309 2.86 -21.57 -27.77
N THR A 310 2.04 -22.47 -27.24
CA THR A 310 1.65 -22.49 -25.83
C THR A 310 2.81 -22.75 -24.90
N GLU A 311 3.68 -23.71 -25.20
CA GLU A 311 4.87 -23.98 -24.38
C GLU A 311 5.81 -22.78 -24.34
N TYR A 312 6.03 -22.10 -25.48
CA TYR A 312 6.79 -20.85 -25.50
C TYR A 312 6.14 -19.76 -24.64
N THR A 313 4.80 -19.63 -24.70
CA THR A 313 4.07 -18.67 -23.88
C THR A 313 4.20 -18.97 -22.39
N ILE A 314 4.03 -20.22 -21.97
CA ILE A 314 4.22 -20.68 -20.59
C ILE A 314 5.65 -20.37 -20.13
N CYS A 315 6.65 -20.68 -20.94
CA CYS A 315 8.05 -20.39 -20.64
C CYS A 315 8.35 -18.89 -20.48
N SER A 316 7.66 -18.03 -21.22
CA SER A 316 7.85 -16.57 -21.15
C SER A 316 7.01 -15.88 -20.06
N SER A 317 6.06 -16.57 -19.44
CA SER A 317 5.11 -15.98 -18.49
C SER A 317 5.31 -16.52 -17.07
N ARG A 318 5.83 -15.67 -16.19
CA ARG A 318 6.03 -16.01 -14.77
C ARG A 318 4.72 -16.37 -14.06
N ASP A 319 3.61 -15.75 -14.46
CA ASP A 319 2.29 -15.99 -13.88
C ASP A 319 1.77 -17.41 -14.14
N LEU A 320 2.33 -18.11 -15.14
CA LEU A 320 1.93 -19.48 -15.49
C LEU A 320 2.83 -20.55 -14.84
N TRP A 321 4.02 -20.19 -14.34
CA TRP A 321 4.99 -21.17 -13.84
C TRP A 321 4.51 -21.93 -12.60
N ALA A 322 3.96 -21.21 -11.62
CA ALA A 322 3.45 -21.81 -10.39
C ALA A 322 2.27 -22.76 -10.70
N LEU A 323 1.33 -22.31 -11.54
CA LEU A 323 0.19 -23.11 -12.00
C LEU A 323 0.61 -24.38 -12.74
N ASP A 324 1.59 -24.28 -13.63
CA ASP A 324 2.11 -25.43 -14.37
C ASP A 324 2.78 -26.44 -13.44
N ARG A 325 3.62 -25.98 -12.50
CA ARG A 325 4.28 -26.84 -11.52
C ARG A 325 3.28 -27.50 -10.57
N ALA A 326 2.29 -26.76 -10.07
CA ALA A 326 1.21 -27.32 -9.25
C ALA A 326 0.44 -28.41 -9.99
N THR A 327 0.02 -28.14 -11.23
CA THR A 327 -0.72 -29.09 -12.07
C THR A 327 0.09 -30.35 -12.33
N ALA A 328 1.37 -30.21 -12.67
CA ALA A 328 2.28 -31.34 -12.87
C ALA A 328 2.46 -32.17 -11.59
N HIS A 329 2.69 -31.51 -10.45
CA HIS A 329 2.83 -32.18 -9.15
C HIS A 329 1.59 -33.01 -8.81
N LEU A 330 0.39 -32.41 -8.90
CA LEU A 330 -0.88 -33.09 -8.63
C LEU A 330 -1.08 -34.29 -9.56
N TYR A 331 -0.79 -34.15 -10.85
CA TYR A 331 -0.86 -35.28 -11.78
C TYR A 331 0.04 -36.44 -11.35
N PHE A 332 1.29 -36.17 -10.97
CA PHE A 332 2.21 -37.22 -10.51
C PHE A 332 1.82 -37.81 -9.15
N LEU A 333 1.29 -37.00 -8.24
CA LEU A 333 0.74 -37.44 -6.95
C LEU A 333 -0.40 -38.44 -7.15
N LEU A 334 -1.41 -38.07 -7.95
CA LEU A 334 -2.56 -38.93 -8.27
C LEU A 334 -2.13 -40.18 -9.05
N ARG A 335 -1.21 -40.04 -10.00
CA ARG A 335 -0.67 -41.17 -10.74
C ARG A 335 0.03 -42.16 -9.80
N ALA A 336 0.77 -41.69 -8.80
CA ALA A 336 1.44 -42.55 -7.84
C ALA A 336 0.44 -43.33 -6.97
N SER A 337 -0.66 -42.70 -6.54
CA SER A 337 -1.66 -43.30 -5.66
C SER A 337 -2.64 -44.26 -6.34
N TYR A 338 -2.85 -44.14 -7.65
CA TYR A 338 -3.83 -44.94 -8.40
C TYR A 338 -3.33 -46.34 -8.80
N ASP A 339 -4.28 -47.28 -8.93
CA ASP A 339 -4.05 -48.59 -9.55
C ASP A 339 -3.84 -48.49 -11.09
N ARG A 340 -3.59 -49.64 -11.75
CA ARG A 340 -3.33 -49.67 -13.20
C ARG A 340 -4.47 -49.11 -14.04
N GLN A 341 -5.73 -49.42 -13.70
CA GLN A 341 -6.90 -48.98 -14.46
C GLN A 341 -7.09 -47.48 -14.33
N ASN A 342 -7.06 -46.96 -13.10
CA ASN A 342 -7.22 -45.55 -12.80
C ASN A 342 -6.05 -44.71 -13.34
N ARG A 343 -4.82 -45.24 -13.35
CA ARG A 343 -3.67 -44.60 -14.04
C ARG A 343 -3.89 -44.44 -15.55
N ALA A 344 -4.51 -45.41 -16.21
CA ALA A 344 -4.80 -45.32 -17.64
C ALA A 344 -5.88 -44.27 -17.93
N ILE A 345 -6.90 -44.17 -17.08
CA ILE A 345 -7.94 -43.14 -17.16
C ILE A 345 -7.33 -41.75 -16.95
N LEU A 346 -6.52 -41.57 -15.91
CA LEU A 346 -5.83 -40.31 -15.61
C LEU A 346 -4.92 -39.87 -16.78
N LEU A 347 -4.13 -40.79 -17.36
CA LEU A 347 -3.28 -40.48 -18.51
C LEU A 347 -4.11 -40.05 -19.74
N LYS A 348 -5.23 -40.71 -20.01
CA LYS A 348 -6.13 -40.34 -21.11
C LYS A 348 -6.70 -38.93 -20.90
N SER A 349 -7.18 -38.64 -19.69
CA SER A 349 -7.67 -37.31 -19.30
C SER A 349 -6.58 -36.25 -19.44
N GLN A 350 -5.36 -36.53 -18.97
CA GLN A 350 -4.25 -35.58 -19.05
C GLN A 350 -3.89 -35.22 -20.50
N ARG A 351 -3.87 -36.21 -21.41
CA ARG A 351 -3.60 -35.97 -22.83
C ARG A 351 -4.69 -35.13 -23.49
N ALA A 352 -5.95 -35.37 -23.16
CA ALA A 352 -7.06 -34.56 -23.66
C ALA A 352 -6.94 -33.11 -23.18
N TRP A 353 -6.66 -32.91 -21.90
CA TRP A 353 -6.46 -31.57 -21.34
C TRP A 353 -5.27 -30.82 -21.97
N ILE A 354 -4.15 -31.49 -22.27
CA ILE A 354 -3.01 -30.85 -22.95
C ILE A 354 -3.42 -30.30 -24.32
N VAL A 355 -4.27 -31.01 -25.07
CA VAL A 355 -4.79 -30.53 -26.36
C VAL A 355 -5.65 -29.27 -26.15
N GLU A 356 -6.51 -29.26 -25.13
CA GLU A 356 -7.33 -28.08 -24.81
C GLU A 356 -6.51 -26.87 -24.37
N ARG A 357 -5.47 -27.10 -23.56
CA ARG A 357 -4.50 -26.08 -23.14
C ARG A 357 -3.79 -25.50 -24.36
N ASP A 358 -3.30 -26.34 -25.26
CA ASP A 358 -2.52 -25.91 -26.43
C ASP A 358 -3.39 -25.15 -27.46
N ASN A 359 -4.71 -25.33 -27.46
CA ASN A 359 -5.64 -24.52 -28.26
C ASN A 359 -5.67 -23.04 -27.81
N CYS A 360 -5.24 -22.71 -26.58
CA CYS A 360 -5.12 -21.31 -26.14
C CYS A 360 -3.99 -20.56 -26.86
N GLY A 361 -2.99 -21.25 -27.42
CA GLY A 361 -1.85 -20.61 -28.07
C GLY A 361 -1.14 -19.62 -27.15
N ARG A 362 -1.19 -18.33 -27.49
CA ARG A 362 -0.54 -17.24 -26.74
C ARG A 362 -1.44 -16.53 -25.72
N ASP A 363 -2.70 -16.93 -25.61
CA ASP A 363 -3.65 -16.30 -24.70
C ASP A 363 -3.37 -16.71 -23.25
N ILE A 364 -2.71 -15.81 -22.50
CA ILE A 364 -2.33 -16.05 -21.09
C ILE A 364 -3.57 -16.23 -20.21
N SER A 365 -4.65 -15.47 -20.45
CA SER A 365 -5.88 -15.59 -19.67
C SER A 365 -6.56 -16.92 -19.91
N CYS A 366 -6.63 -17.38 -21.16
CA CYS A 366 -7.10 -18.72 -21.50
C CYS A 366 -6.26 -19.81 -20.80
N LEU A 367 -4.92 -19.70 -20.87
CA LEU A 367 -4.02 -20.67 -20.22
C LEU A 367 -4.21 -20.69 -18.70
N TYR A 368 -4.32 -19.52 -18.07
CA TYR A 368 -4.57 -19.39 -16.64
C TYR A 368 -5.85 -20.13 -16.23
N THR A 369 -6.95 -19.89 -16.94
CA THR A 369 -8.22 -20.60 -16.71
C THR A 369 -8.06 -22.12 -16.91
N ARG A 370 -7.37 -22.56 -17.97
CA ARG A 370 -7.16 -24.00 -18.22
C ARG A 370 -6.36 -24.70 -17.14
N TYR A 371 -5.40 -24.02 -16.51
CA TYR A 371 -4.68 -24.58 -15.36
C TYR A 371 -5.57 -24.67 -14.13
N LEU A 372 -6.33 -23.62 -13.82
CA LEU A 372 -7.25 -23.64 -12.67
C LEU A 372 -8.33 -24.72 -12.80
N ASP A 373 -8.95 -24.83 -13.98
CA ASP A 373 -9.92 -25.89 -14.27
C ASP A 373 -9.29 -27.28 -14.05
N ARG A 374 -8.03 -27.45 -14.44
CA ARG A 374 -7.33 -28.73 -14.28
C ARG A 374 -7.02 -29.07 -12.83
N ILE A 375 -6.65 -28.07 -12.04
CA ILE A 375 -6.42 -28.23 -10.61
C ILE A 375 -7.74 -28.61 -9.93
N ALA A 376 -8.85 -27.98 -10.31
CA ALA A 376 -10.19 -28.31 -9.82
C ALA A 376 -10.63 -29.74 -10.22
N ASP A 377 -10.32 -30.18 -11.45
CA ASP A 377 -10.55 -31.57 -11.89
C ASP A 377 -9.83 -32.61 -11.01
N PHE A 378 -8.71 -32.24 -10.40
CA PHE A 378 -7.98 -33.08 -9.45
C PHE A 378 -8.56 -33.02 -8.02
N GLY A 379 -9.56 -32.17 -7.78
CA GLY A 379 -10.26 -32.02 -6.51
C GLY A 379 -9.63 -31.03 -5.54
N PHE A 380 -8.92 -30.01 -6.04
CA PHE A 380 -8.20 -29.02 -5.24
C PHE A 380 -8.67 -27.59 -5.46
#